data_AF-A0AAV0QVP3-F1
#
_entry.id   AF-A0AAV0QVP3-F1
#
_cell.length_a   1.000
_cell.length_b   1.000
_cell.length_c   1.000
_cell.angle_alpha   90.00
_cell.angle_beta   90.00
_cell.angle_gamma   90.00
#
_symmetry.space_group_name_H-M   'P 1'
#
loop_
_entity.id
_entity.type
_entity.pdbx_description
1 polymer ?
#
loop_
_entity_poly.entity_id
_entity_poly.type
_entity_poly.pdbx_seq_one_letter_code
_entity_poly.pdbx_strand_id
1 'polypeptide(L)'
;MASTANHLLASVAKLCSSYSVKQKYRFFAVSPIVNQCPRASSIICSNQYPKSPNLSITKLNSKSPIREFRLHGSVELDRLVTSEDEEEMSEGFFEAIEELERMAREPSDILEEMNERLSDRELQLVLVYFSQEGRDSWCALEVFEWLRKGNRVDSETMELMVSIMCGWVKKLIQGKHTVSDVVDLLVDMDCVGLKPSFSMMEKVISLYWEMGMKDMAISFVNEVLKRGIACSEDDGEGQKGGPTGYLVWKMMVDGNYRDAVKMVIDLKESGLKPEVYAYLIAMTAAVKELKELAKALRKLKSFSRSGTVAELDPENVNLVETYQSELIEDGARLSRWVIEEGSSSLSGAVHERLLAMYICAGRGVEAERQLWEMKLVGKEADGDLYDMVLAICASKNESTAIARLLSRIEVMSSLRKKKSLSWLLRGYVKGGYYDEAGEVLTRMLDSGLCPDYLDRVAVMQGVRKRIHKWEDVESYLKVCKRLSDASLIGPALVYLYVKKHKLWIMKML
;
A
#
# COMPACT_ATOMS: atom_id res chain seq x y z
N MET A 1 -13.53 -32.03 1.76
CA MET A 1 -12.40 -31.72 0.86
C MET A 1 -12.01 -30.24 0.80
N ALA A 2 -12.80 -29.31 1.36
CA ALA A 2 -12.41 -27.88 1.45
C ALA A 2 -11.44 -27.53 2.63
N SER A 3 -11.30 -28.41 3.63
CA SER A 3 -10.46 -28.18 4.81
C SER A 3 -8.96 -28.46 4.56
N THR A 4 -8.63 -29.40 3.68
CA THR A 4 -7.25 -29.76 3.30
C THR A 4 -6.59 -28.73 2.39
N ALA A 5 -7.37 -28.03 1.55
CA ALA A 5 -6.88 -26.95 0.69
C ALA A 5 -6.42 -25.72 1.49
N ASN A 6 -7.16 -25.34 2.54
CA ASN A 6 -6.76 -24.27 3.45
C ASN A 6 -5.50 -24.61 4.25
N HIS A 7 -5.29 -25.89 4.59
CA HIS A 7 -4.10 -26.33 5.32
C HIS A 7 -2.82 -26.34 4.47
N LEU A 8 -2.90 -26.70 3.17
CA LEU A 8 -1.74 -26.65 2.25
C LEU A 8 -1.43 -25.22 1.79
N LEU A 9 -2.44 -24.38 1.54
CA LEU A 9 -2.23 -22.95 1.26
C LEU A 9 -1.71 -22.20 2.49
N ALA A 10 -2.19 -22.52 3.69
CA ALA A 10 -1.57 -22.03 4.93
C ALA A 10 -0.15 -22.58 5.10
N SER A 11 0.19 -23.74 4.55
CA SER A 11 1.56 -24.29 4.61
C SER A 11 2.48 -23.65 3.57
N VAL A 12 2.00 -23.28 2.38
CA VAL A 12 2.77 -22.51 1.38
C VAL A 12 2.92 -21.05 1.85
N ALA A 13 1.87 -20.45 2.40
CA ALA A 13 1.92 -19.13 3.04
C ALA A 13 2.76 -19.13 4.33
N LYS A 14 2.72 -20.19 5.15
CA LYS A 14 3.62 -20.37 6.30
C LYS A 14 5.06 -20.67 5.90
N LEU A 15 5.30 -21.36 4.78
CA LEU A 15 6.64 -21.51 4.21
C LEU A 15 7.17 -20.16 3.68
N CYS A 16 6.29 -19.28 3.21
CA CYS A 16 6.66 -17.91 2.88
C CYS A 16 6.92 -17.04 4.13
N SER A 17 6.19 -17.21 5.23
CA SER A 17 6.38 -16.40 6.46
C SER A 17 7.46 -16.92 7.42
N SER A 18 7.75 -18.22 7.45
CA SER A 18 8.78 -18.83 8.31
C SER A 18 10.23 -18.62 7.83
N TYR A 19 10.44 -18.12 6.62
CA TYR A 19 11.77 -17.77 6.10
C TYR A 19 11.99 -16.25 5.91
N SER A 20 11.18 -15.41 6.55
CA SER A 20 11.49 -13.99 6.73
C SER A 20 12.49 -13.81 7.86
N VAL A 21 13.75 -14.17 7.61
CA VAL A 21 14.86 -13.70 8.45
C VAL A 21 14.96 -12.20 8.29
N LYS A 22 14.84 -11.49 9.42
CA LYS A 22 15.07 -10.06 9.60
C LYS A 22 16.28 -9.59 8.79
N GLN A 23 16.05 -8.93 7.67
CA GLN A 23 17.04 -8.06 7.05
C GLN A 23 16.43 -6.66 6.94
N LYS A 24 16.82 -5.80 7.89
CA LYS A 24 16.70 -4.36 7.79
C LYS A 24 17.46 -3.92 6.53
N TYR A 25 16.75 -3.68 5.45
CA TYR A 25 17.27 -2.89 4.34
C TYR A 25 16.72 -1.47 4.48
N ARG A 26 17.61 -0.54 4.87
CA ARG A 26 17.40 0.90 4.70
C ARG A 26 17.24 1.15 3.20
N PHE A 27 16.07 1.62 2.78
CA PHE A 27 15.90 2.19 1.45
C PHE A 27 16.62 3.54 1.40
N PHE A 28 17.59 3.68 0.50
CA PHE A 28 18.08 4.98 0.06
C PHE A 28 17.03 5.58 -0.88
N ALA A 29 16.40 6.66 -0.44
CA ALA A 29 15.69 7.57 -1.31
C ALA A 29 16.71 8.31 -2.18
N VAL A 30 16.51 8.29 -3.50
CA VAL A 30 17.23 9.14 -4.44
C VAL A 30 16.40 10.40 -4.64
N SER A 31 16.91 11.52 -4.14
CA SER A 31 16.48 12.87 -4.54
C SER A 31 17.70 13.63 -5.09
N PRO A 32 17.51 14.57 -6.03
CA PRO A 32 18.58 15.03 -6.91
C PRO A 32 19.53 16.05 -6.25
N ILE A 33 20.72 16.09 -6.84
CA ILE A 33 21.91 16.85 -6.47
C ILE A 33 21.64 18.37 -6.53
N VAL A 34 21.92 19.07 -5.43
CA VAL A 34 22.34 20.49 -5.44
C VAL A 34 23.57 20.62 -4.54
N ASN A 35 24.67 21.06 -5.16
CA ASN A 35 25.94 21.36 -4.49
C ASN A 35 25.78 22.52 -3.52
N GLN A 36 26.34 22.40 -2.31
CA GLN A 36 27.32 23.35 -1.73
C GLN A 36 27.74 22.91 -0.31
N CYS A 37 29.04 23.02 -0.06
CA CYS A 37 29.76 22.93 1.22
C CYS A 37 30.50 24.28 1.37
N PRO A 38 31.14 24.68 2.51
CA PRO A 38 31.44 23.88 3.71
C PRO A 38 31.41 24.63 5.08
N ARG A 39 31.67 23.86 6.16
CA ARG A 39 32.46 24.14 7.39
C ARG A 39 31.72 24.14 8.76
N ALA A 40 32.41 23.46 9.69
CA ALA A 40 32.54 23.68 11.15
C ALA A 40 32.03 22.53 12.08
N SER A 41 32.99 21.71 12.51
CA SER A 41 33.28 21.21 13.89
C SER A 41 32.29 21.61 15.01
N SER A 42 31.87 20.73 15.94
CA SER A 42 32.72 20.12 16.99
C SER A 42 31.87 19.33 18.02
N ILE A 43 32.47 18.28 18.60
CA ILE A 43 32.42 17.82 20.01
C ILE A 43 31.03 17.48 20.62
N ILE A 44 30.79 16.18 20.88
CA ILE A 44 29.81 15.70 21.87
C ILE A 44 30.59 15.05 23.02
N CYS A 45 30.51 15.68 24.20
CA CYS A 45 30.96 15.13 25.46
C CYS A 45 29.82 14.40 26.18
N SER A 46 30.22 13.31 26.82
CA SER A 46 29.50 12.38 27.68
C SER A 46 29.08 12.93 29.05
N ASN A 47 28.26 12.12 29.74
CA ASN A 47 28.09 12.01 31.20
C ASN A 47 27.24 13.10 31.87
N GLN A 48 26.55 12.88 32.99
CA GLN A 48 26.20 11.75 33.84
C GLN A 48 25.18 12.33 34.84
N TYR A 49 24.30 11.49 35.37
CA TYR A 49 23.50 11.81 36.57
C TYR A 49 24.38 12.22 37.76
N PRO A 50 23.84 13.07 38.66
CA PRO A 50 24.02 12.78 40.08
C PRO A 50 22.72 12.90 40.90
N LYS A 51 22.72 12.09 41.96
CA LYS A 51 21.72 11.97 43.03
C LYS A 51 21.88 13.12 44.05
N SER A 52 20.74 13.62 44.56
CA SER A 52 20.37 14.05 45.93
C SER A 52 21.39 14.81 46.84
N PRO A 53 20.95 15.74 47.72
CA PRO A 53 20.47 15.32 49.04
C PRO A 53 19.37 16.19 49.71
N ASN A 54 18.74 15.59 50.71
CA ASN A 54 17.74 16.15 51.64
C ASN A 54 18.28 17.30 52.51
N LEU A 55 17.42 18.26 52.90
CA LEU A 55 17.57 18.96 54.18
C LEU A 55 16.22 19.45 54.78
N SER A 56 16.04 19.01 56.03
CA SER A 56 15.19 19.39 57.17
C SER A 56 14.11 20.49 57.12
N ILE A 57 13.00 20.10 57.76
CA ILE A 57 11.86 20.85 58.29
C ILE A 57 12.27 21.91 59.34
N THR A 58 11.62 23.08 59.32
CA THR A 58 11.36 23.87 60.53
C THR A 58 9.96 24.46 60.47
N LYS A 59 9.11 24.10 61.44
CA LYS A 59 7.78 24.67 61.66
C LYS A 59 7.90 25.95 62.49
N LEU A 60 7.15 26.99 62.12
CA LEU A 60 6.58 27.93 63.09
C LEU A 60 5.08 28.10 62.84
N ASN A 61 4.31 27.96 63.91
CA ASN A 61 2.86 28.02 63.98
C ASN A 61 2.37 29.44 64.30
N SER A 62 1.22 29.81 63.74
CA SER A 62 0.11 30.50 64.43
C SER A 62 -1.18 30.28 63.61
N LYS A 63 -2.02 29.26 63.93
CA LYS A 63 -3.32 29.35 64.65
C LYS A 63 -4.15 30.60 64.26
N SER A 64 -5.39 30.57 63.74
CA SER A 64 -6.48 29.56 63.62
C SER A 64 -7.74 30.28 63.05
N PRO A 65 -8.94 29.67 62.80
CA PRO A 65 -9.32 28.42 62.12
C PRO A 65 -10.34 28.66 60.97
N ILE A 66 -10.20 28.01 59.81
CA ILE A 66 -11.04 26.88 59.33
C ILE A 66 -12.57 27.12 59.32
N ARG A 67 -13.12 27.29 58.10
CA ARG A 67 -14.19 26.41 57.59
C ARG A 67 -13.69 25.75 56.31
N GLU A 68 -13.21 24.51 56.47
CA GLU A 68 -12.83 23.59 55.41
C GLU A 68 -14.07 23.22 54.60
N PHE A 69 -14.04 23.46 53.29
CA PHE A 69 -14.59 22.49 52.34
C PHE A 69 -13.39 21.80 51.67
N ARG A 70 -13.18 20.54 52.03
CA ARG A 70 -12.16 19.68 51.43
C ARG A 70 -12.66 19.22 50.07
N LEU A 71 -12.14 19.82 49.00
CA LEU A 71 -12.06 19.16 47.70
C LEU A 71 -10.96 18.10 47.80
N HIS A 72 -11.34 16.87 48.10
CA HIS A 72 -10.43 15.73 47.98
C HIS A 72 -10.24 15.42 46.50
N GLY A 73 -9.09 15.85 45.96
CA GLY A 73 -8.66 15.60 44.59
C GLY A 73 -7.90 16.79 44.07
N SER A 74 -6.65 16.95 44.49
CA SER A 74 -5.73 17.93 43.90
C SER A 74 -5.67 17.71 42.39
N VAL A 75 -6.16 18.70 41.64
CA VAL A 75 -6.17 18.74 40.18
C VAL A 75 -4.73 18.87 39.70
N GLU A 76 -4.12 17.79 39.22
CA GLU A 76 -2.91 17.89 38.40
C GLU A 76 -3.32 18.35 37.00
N LEU A 77 -3.34 19.66 36.79
CA LEU A 77 -3.48 20.35 35.49
C LEU A 77 -2.21 20.24 34.61
N ASP A 78 -1.33 19.29 34.93
CA ASP A 78 0.00 19.18 34.33
C ASP A 78 -0.07 18.48 32.97
N ARG A 79 -0.11 19.28 31.89
CA ARG A 79 0.85 19.22 30.74
C ARG A 79 0.45 19.90 29.42
N LEU A 80 -0.75 20.44 29.26
CA LEU A 80 -1.17 20.99 27.95
C LEU A 80 -1.34 22.51 27.91
N VAL A 81 -1.19 23.20 29.04
CA VAL A 81 -1.64 24.60 29.19
C VAL A 81 -0.58 25.48 29.88
N THR A 82 0.67 25.03 29.99
CA THR A 82 1.73 25.80 30.66
C THR A 82 2.63 26.54 29.69
N SER A 83 2.17 27.71 29.26
CA SER A 83 3.07 28.83 28.99
C SER A 83 2.46 30.11 29.56
N GLU A 84 3.08 30.54 30.67
CA GLU A 84 3.17 31.92 31.14
C GLU A 84 1.83 32.64 31.37
N ASP A 85 1.20 32.34 32.51
CA ASP A 85 0.75 33.31 33.53
C ASP A 85 -0.14 32.56 34.54
N GLU A 86 0.31 32.49 35.80
CA GLU A 86 -0.54 32.04 36.92
C GLU A 86 -1.51 33.17 37.28
N GLU A 87 -2.47 33.47 36.40
CA GLU A 87 -3.64 34.25 36.79
C GLU A 87 -4.48 33.40 37.75
N GLU A 88 -4.71 33.90 38.97
CA GLU A 88 -5.60 33.26 39.94
C GLU A 88 -6.97 33.04 39.29
N MET A 89 -7.39 31.77 39.20
CA MET A 89 -8.69 31.39 38.64
C MET A 89 -9.81 32.17 39.35
N SER A 90 -10.73 32.77 38.59
CA SER A 90 -11.77 33.60 39.19
C SER A 90 -12.73 32.78 40.06
N GLU A 91 -13.37 33.45 41.02
CA GLU A 91 -14.48 32.86 41.78
C GLU A 91 -15.63 32.42 40.84
N GLY A 92 -15.79 33.10 39.69
CA GLY A 92 -16.73 32.73 38.64
C GLY A 92 -16.41 31.38 37.98
N PHE A 93 -15.13 31.02 37.83
CA PHE A 93 -14.75 29.71 37.29
C PHE A 93 -15.18 28.55 38.20
N PHE A 94 -14.95 28.66 39.51
CA PHE A 94 -15.36 27.62 40.47
C PHE A 94 -16.87 27.50 40.58
N GLU A 95 -17.59 28.62 40.58
CA GLU A 95 -19.07 28.65 40.58
C GLU A 95 -19.64 27.99 39.31
N ALA A 96 -19.00 28.20 38.15
CA ALA A 96 -19.42 27.60 36.88
C ALA A 96 -19.27 26.08 36.93
N ILE A 97 -18.14 25.59 37.43
CA ILE A 97 -17.91 24.16 37.61
C ILE A 97 -18.95 23.55 38.55
N GLU A 98 -19.21 24.19 39.69
CA GLU A 98 -20.15 23.67 40.69
C GLU A 98 -21.57 23.56 40.12
N GLU A 99 -22.07 24.60 39.43
CA GLU A 99 -23.41 24.56 38.84
C GLU A 99 -23.50 23.58 37.65
N LEU A 100 -22.47 23.47 36.83
CA LEU A 100 -22.40 22.50 35.75
C LEU A 100 -22.35 21.06 36.27
N GLU A 101 -21.62 20.78 37.35
CA GLU A 101 -21.62 19.46 38.01
C GLU A 101 -22.97 19.12 38.65
N ARG A 102 -23.69 20.12 39.14
CA ARG A 102 -24.99 19.94 39.79
C ARG A 102 -26.10 19.54 38.83
N MET A 103 -25.92 19.78 37.51
CA MET A 103 -26.83 19.33 36.43
C MET A 103 -28.30 19.72 36.64
N ALA A 104 -28.55 20.85 37.31
CA ALA A 104 -29.92 21.23 37.69
C ALA A 104 -30.65 22.07 36.62
N ARG A 105 -29.90 22.59 35.64
CA ARG A 105 -30.35 23.40 34.50
C ARG A 105 -29.56 22.96 33.26
N GLU A 106 -30.01 23.36 32.07
CA GLU A 106 -29.23 23.08 30.85
C GLU A 106 -27.88 23.82 30.93
N PRO A 107 -26.75 23.17 30.58
CA PRO A 107 -25.43 23.81 30.62
C PRO A 107 -25.33 25.10 29.82
N SER A 108 -26.08 25.22 28.72
CA SER A 108 -26.14 26.44 27.93
C SER A 108 -26.70 27.66 28.69
N ASP A 109 -27.74 27.46 29.52
CA ASP A 109 -28.34 28.51 30.36
C ASP A 109 -27.36 29.00 31.43
N ILE A 110 -26.63 28.06 32.04
CA ILE A 110 -25.63 28.34 33.08
C ILE A 110 -24.49 29.17 32.47
N LEU A 111 -24.00 28.75 31.29
CA LEU A 111 -22.92 29.45 30.60
C LEU A 111 -23.33 30.84 30.10
N GLU A 112 -24.58 31.03 29.67
CA GLU A 112 -25.09 32.35 29.26
C GLU A 112 -25.14 33.34 30.43
N GLU A 113 -25.56 32.90 31.62
CA GLU A 113 -25.57 33.72 32.84
C GLU A 113 -24.15 34.10 33.29
N MET A 114 -23.17 33.22 33.06
CA MET A 114 -21.78 33.40 33.48
C MET A 114 -20.86 33.99 32.40
N ASN A 115 -21.39 34.28 31.21
CA ASN A 115 -20.63 34.66 30.02
C ASN A 115 -19.69 35.86 30.23
N GLU A 116 -20.16 36.89 30.93
CA GLU A 116 -19.38 38.11 31.22
C GLU A 116 -18.33 37.91 32.32
N ARG A 117 -18.41 36.82 33.06
CA ARG A 117 -17.55 36.53 34.22
C ARG A 117 -16.41 35.57 33.89
N LEU A 118 -16.42 34.97 32.70
CA LEU A 118 -15.46 33.95 32.28
C LEU A 118 -14.61 34.44 31.10
N SER A 119 -13.29 34.43 31.28
CA SER A 119 -12.32 34.64 30.21
C SER A 119 -12.30 33.46 29.23
N ASP A 120 -11.78 33.68 28.01
CA ASP A 120 -11.60 32.60 27.02
C ASP A 120 -10.71 31.47 27.56
N ARG A 121 -9.72 31.82 28.39
CA ARG A 121 -8.83 30.86 29.05
C ARG A 121 -9.56 30.00 30.08
N GLU A 122 -10.43 30.60 30.89
CA GLU A 122 -11.24 29.86 31.86
C GLU A 122 -12.22 28.92 31.17
N LEU A 123 -12.79 29.31 30.02
CA LEU A 123 -13.65 28.44 29.22
C LEU A 123 -12.89 27.24 28.63
N GLN A 124 -11.64 27.45 28.17
CA GLN A 124 -10.75 26.34 27.79
C GLN A 124 -10.47 25.42 28.99
N LEU A 125 -10.28 25.97 30.20
CA LEU A 125 -10.09 25.18 31.42
C LEU A 125 -11.35 24.39 31.80
N VAL A 126 -12.56 24.95 31.60
CA VAL A 126 -13.82 24.22 31.79
C VAL A 126 -13.91 23.03 30.85
N LEU A 127 -13.54 23.19 29.56
CA LEU A 127 -13.46 22.07 28.61
C LEU A 127 -12.49 20.98 29.08
N VAL A 128 -11.28 21.38 29.50
CA VAL A 128 -10.28 20.44 30.03
C VAL A 128 -10.81 19.73 31.28
N TYR A 129 -11.48 20.45 32.17
CA TYR A 129 -12.04 19.91 33.41
C TYR A 129 -13.05 18.79 33.16
N PHE A 130 -14.06 19.05 32.33
CA PHE A 130 -15.08 18.05 31.99
C PHE A 130 -14.55 16.94 31.08
N SER A 131 -13.38 17.10 30.48
CA SER A 131 -12.70 16.04 29.72
C SER A 131 -11.98 14.99 30.56
N GLN A 132 -11.80 15.22 31.87
CA GLN A 132 -11.08 14.33 32.77
C GLN A 132 -11.86 13.05 33.10
N GLU A 133 -11.14 12.04 33.62
CA GLU A 133 -11.73 10.75 33.97
C GLU A 133 -12.76 10.85 35.11
N GLY A 134 -13.91 10.20 34.93
CA GLY A 134 -15.00 10.19 35.91
C GLY A 134 -15.93 11.40 35.85
N ARG A 135 -15.73 12.30 34.87
CA ARG A 135 -16.61 13.44 34.58
C ARG A 135 -17.49 13.17 33.37
N ASP A 136 -18.56 13.95 33.24
CA ASP A 136 -19.48 13.83 32.11
C ASP A 136 -18.84 14.41 30.84
N SER A 137 -18.40 13.53 29.94
CA SER A 137 -17.82 13.90 28.65
C SER A 137 -18.83 14.60 27.74
N TRP A 138 -20.14 14.39 27.96
CA TRP A 138 -21.21 15.10 27.26
C TRP A 138 -21.23 16.59 27.62
N CYS A 139 -20.99 16.94 28.89
CA CYS A 139 -20.93 18.33 29.32
C CYS A 139 -19.82 19.11 28.60
N ALA A 140 -18.66 18.48 28.33
CA ALA A 140 -17.59 19.09 27.56
C ALA A 140 -17.98 19.35 26.09
N LEU A 141 -18.75 18.45 25.48
CA LEU A 141 -19.32 18.63 24.14
C LEU A 141 -20.32 19.79 24.10
N GLU A 142 -21.20 19.92 25.09
CA GLU A 142 -22.17 21.01 25.19
C GLU A 142 -21.51 22.38 25.44
N VAL A 143 -20.51 22.44 26.33
CA VAL A 143 -19.71 23.67 26.54
C VAL A 143 -19.08 24.10 25.22
N PHE A 144 -18.52 23.17 24.45
CA PHE A 144 -17.94 23.47 23.15
C PHE A 144 -18.98 23.92 22.12
N GLU A 145 -20.15 23.28 22.08
CA GLU A 145 -21.26 23.70 21.21
C GLU A 145 -21.69 25.14 21.51
N TRP A 146 -21.80 25.49 22.79
CA TRP A 146 -22.14 26.83 23.26
C TRP A 146 -21.08 27.85 22.84
N LEU A 147 -19.79 27.57 23.07
CA LEU A 147 -18.68 28.43 22.65
C LEU A 147 -18.72 28.71 21.15
N ARG A 148 -19.03 27.68 20.36
CA ARG A 148 -19.14 27.78 18.91
C ARG A 148 -20.33 28.64 18.48
N LYS A 149 -21.50 28.50 19.11
CA LYS A 149 -22.66 29.38 18.86
C LYS A 149 -22.36 30.84 19.21
N GLY A 150 -21.55 31.07 20.25
CA GLY A 150 -21.05 32.38 20.63
C GLY A 150 -19.91 32.93 19.76
N ASN A 151 -19.46 32.19 18.74
CA ASN A 151 -18.29 32.53 17.90
C ASN A 151 -17.00 32.81 18.71
N ARG A 152 -16.85 32.14 19.86
CA ARG A 152 -15.68 32.23 20.77
C ARG A 152 -14.68 31.08 20.57
N VAL A 153 -14.79 30.35 19.47
CA VAL A 153 -13.90 29.22 19.16
C VAL A 153 -12.80 29.71 18.24
N ASP A 154 -11.61 29.87 18.82
CA ASP A 154 -10.37 30.14 18.08
C ASP A 154 -9.69 28.83 17.61
N SER A 155 -8.57 28.97 16.89
CA SER A 155 -7.80 27.82 16.38
C SER A 155 -7.27 26.94 17.51
N GLU A 156 -6.86 27.54 18.63
CA GLU A 156 -6.32 26.83 19.78
C GLU A 156 -7.39 26.00 20.48
N THR A 157 -8.60 26.53 20.63
CA THR A 157 -9.76 25.83 21.20
C THR A 157 -10.21 24.67 20.31
N MET A 158 -10.15 24.82 18.97
CA MET A 158 -10.39 23.72 18.03
C MET A 158 -9.35 22.60 18.18
N GLU A 159 -8.05 22.95 18.23
CA GLU A 159 -6.97 21.98 18.41
C GLU A 159 -7.07 21.25 19.76
N LEU A 160 -7.39 21.99 20.83
CA LEU A 160 -7.64 21.45 22.16
C LEU A 160 -8.78 20.44 22.13
N MET A 161 -9.90 20.79 21.49
CA MET A 161 -11.05 19.89 21.40
C MET A 161 -10.73 18.63 20.61
N VAL A 162 -10.02 18.74 19.48
CA VAL A 162 -9.55 17.57 18.71
C VAL A 162 -8.62 16.68 19.55
N SER A 163 -7.74 17.27 20.36
CA SER A 163 -6.85 16.56 21.29
C SER A 163 -7.63 15.79 22.36
N ILE A 164 -8.63 16.44 22.98
CA ILE A 164 -9.54 15.83 23.95
C ILE A 164 -10.26 14.62 23.33
N MET A 165 -10.83 14.79 22.13
CA MET A 165 -11.51 13.72 21.40
C MET A 165 -10.58 12.54 21.13
N CYS A 166 -9.36 12.80 20.65
CA CYS A 166 -8.37 11.75 20.45
C CYS A 166 -8.02 11.02 21.76
N GLY A 167 -8.00 11.75 22.87
CA GLY A 167 -7.84 11.21 24.22
C GLY A 167 -8.96 10.24 24.60
N TRP A 168 -10.22 10.65 24.44
CA TRP A 168 -11.39 9.83 24.75
C TRP A 168 -11.48 8.59 23.86
N VAL A 169 -11.29 8.74 22.54
CA VAL A 169 -11.23 7.60 21.60
C VAL A 169 -10.17 6.59 22.03
N LYS A 170 -8.96 7.06 22.39
CA LYS A 170 -7.89 6.18 22.86
C LYS A 170 -8.30 5.44 24.13
N LYS A 171 -8.97 6.10 25.08
CA LYS A 171 -9.46 5.47 26.31
C LYS A 171 -10.54 4.42 26.03
N LEU A 172 -11.51 4.71 25.16
CA LEU A 172 -12.55 3.75 24.76
C LEU A 172 -11.93 2.48 24.15
N ILE A 173 -10.97 2.64 23.24
CA ILE A 173 -10.29 1.51 22.61
C ILE A 173 -9.46 0.71 23.63
N GLN A 174 -8.73 1.39 24.52
CA GLN A 174 -7.94 0.74 25.57
C GLN A 174 -8.81 0.02 26.61
N GLY A 175 -9.97 0.59 26.94
CA GLY A 175 -11.01 -0.02 27.76
C GLY A 175 -11.75 -1.17 27.09
N LYS A 176 -11.42 -1.49 25.83
CA LYS A 176 -12.06 -2.53 25.01
C LYS A 176 -13.58 -2.33 24.87
N HIS A 177 -14.01 -1.08 24.80
CA HIS A 177 -15.38 -0.72 24.44
C HIS A 177 -15.72 -1.20 23.02
N THR A 178 -17.00 -1.24 22.69
CA THR A 178 -17.46 -1.67 21.38
C THR A 178 -17.08 -0.65 20.31
N VAL A 179 -17.02 -1.09 19.05
CA VAL A 179 -16.80 -0.18 17.91
C VAL A 179 -17.93 0.85 17.83
N SER A 180 -19.16 0.46 18.17
CA SER A 180 -20.30 1.38 18.20
C SER A 180 -20.04 2.53 19.16
N ASP A 181 -19.54 2.28 20.38
CA ASP A 181 -19.26 3.34 21.36
C ASP A 181 -18.26 4.39 20.82
N VAL A 182 -17.25 3.94 20.06
CA VAL A 182 -16.28 4.85 19.43
C VAL A 182 -16.92 5.65 18.30
N VAL A 183 -17.79 5.02 17.51
CA VAL A 183 -18.49 5.69 16.41
C VAL A 183 -19.58 6.63 16.92
N ASP A 184 -20.28 6.28 18.00
CA ASP A 184 -21.26 7.12 18.69
C ASP A 184 -20.57 8.41 19.15
N LEU A 185 -19.39 8.32 19.76
CA LEU A 185 -18.60 9.52 20.12
C LEU A 185 -18.24 10.38 18.89
N LEU A 186 -17.89 9.78 17.75
CA LEU A 186 -17.61 10.54 16.52
C LEU A 186 -18.87 11.20 15.94
N VAL A 187 -20.04 10.59 16.12
CA VAL A 187 -21.33 11.18 15.75
C VAL A 187 -21.66 12.34 16.67
N ASP A 188 -21.50 12.18 17.99
CA ASP A 188 -21.73 13.24 18.97
C ASP A 188 -20.83 14.45 18.70
N MET A 189 -19.59 14.18 18.31
CA MET A 189 -18.62 15.19 17.88
C MET A 189 -19.08 15.95 16.62
N ASP A 190 -19.64 15.26 15.63
CA ASP A 190 -20.21 15.88 14.43
C ASP A 190 -21.52 16.64 14.72
N CYS A 191 -22.31 16.21 15.72
CA CYS A 191 -23.51 16.91 16.18
C CYS A 191 -23.18 18.28 16.79
N VAL A 192 -22.10 18.36 17.58
CA VAL A 192 -21.53 19.66 18.02
C VAL A 192 -20.71 20.36 16.93
N GLY A 193 -20.82 19.86 15.69
CA GLY A 193 -20.14 20.24 14.45
C GLY A 193 -18.66 20.53 14.57
N LEU A 194 -17.99 19.71 15.37
CA LEU A 194 -16.60 19.41 15.20
C LEU A 194 -16.50 18.24 14.22
N LYS A 195 -16.32 18.53 12.93
CA LYS A 195 -16.24 17.46 11.92
C LYS A 195 -15.02 16.58 12.16
N PRO A 196 -15.16 15.23 12.16
CA PRO A 196 -14.02 14.34 12.21
C PRO A 196 -13.06 14.58 11.04
N SER A 197 -11.80 14.85 11.38
CA SER A 197 -10.75 15.00 10.37
C SER A 197 -10.21 13.63 9.94
N PHE A 198 -9.61 13.55 8.75
CA PHE A 198 -8.92 12.34 8.31
C PHE A 198 -7.84 11.89 9.31
N SER A 199 -7.12 12.83 9.92
CA SER A 199 -6.09 12.55 10.95
C SER A 199 -6.66 11.76 12.14
N MET A 200 -7.88 12.09 12.55
CA MET A 200 -8.57 11.38 13.62
C MET A 200 -8.92 9.95 13.22
N MET A 201 -9.47 9.75 12.03
CA MET A 201 -9.78 8.41 11.50
C MET A 201 -8.52 7.55 11.36
N GLU A 202 -7.45 8.13 10.81
CA GLU A 202 -6.13 7.50 10.72
C GLU A 202 -5.64 7.07 12.12
N LYS A 203 -5.81 7.92 13.13
CA LYS A 203 -5.42 7.61 14.52
C LYS A 203 -6.24 6.45 15.08
N VAL A 204 -7.56 6.46 14.91
CA VAL A 204 -8.46 5.39 15.38
C VAL A 204 -8.09 4.06 14.75
N ILE A 205 -7.99 4.03 13.42
CA ILE A 205 -7.59 2.85 12.65
C ILE A 205 -6.22 2.38 13.13
N SER A 206 -5.28 3.31 13.37
CA SER A 206 -3.95 2.95 13.82
C SER A 206 -3.90 2.34 15.19
N LEU A 207 -4.69 2.84 16.14
CA LEU A 207 -4.79 2.30 17.49
C LEU A 207 -5.33 0.87 17.48
N TYR A 208 -6.44 0.61 16.77
CA TYR A 208 -6.96 -0.76 16.63
C TYR A 208 -5.94 -1.69 15.99
N TRP A 209 -5.21 -1.20 14.97
CA TRP A 209 -4.22 -2.00 14.27
C TRP A 209 -3.01 -2.36 15.14
N GLU A 210 -2.47 -1.38 15.88
CA GLU A 210 -1.31 -1.55 16.76
C GLU A 210 -1.62 -2.46 17.96
N MET A 211 -2.88 -2.44 18.43
CA MET A 211 -3.38 -3.35 19.46
C MET A 211 -3.66 -4.77 18.94
N GLY A 212 -3.46 -5.03 17.65
CA GLY A 212 -3.72 -6.34 17.02
C GLY A 212 -5.21 -6.64 16.83
N MET A 213 -6.10 -5.67 17.06
CA MET A 213 -7.54 -5.80 16.92
C MET A 213 -7.97 -5.50 15.48
N LYS A 214 -7.42 -6.24 14.51
CA LYS A 214 -7.62 -5.98 13.08
C LYS A 214 -9.09 -6.03 12.67
N ASP A 215 -9.83 -7.04 13.11
CA ASP A 215 -11.26 -7.19 12.82
C ASP A 215 -12.09 -6.00 13.31
N MET A 216 -11.69 -5.39 14.44
CA MET A 216 -12.34 -4.20 14.98
C MET A 216 -12.05 -2.96 14.13
N ALA A 217 -10.85 -2.85 13.55
CA ALA A 217 -10.56 -1.80 12.58
C ALA A 217 -11.44 -1.92 11.31
N ILE A 218 -11.68 -3.15 10.84
CA ILE A 218 -12.59 -3.41 9.71
C ILE A 218 -14.03 -3.05 10.09
N SER A 219 -14.47 -3.46 11.27
CA SER A 219 -15.80 -3.12 11.80
C SER A 219 -15.99 -1.61 11.96
N PHE A 220 -14.95 -0.91 12.43
CA PHE A 220 -14.94 0.55 12.56
C PHE A 220 -15.16 1.24 11.20
N VAL A 221 -14.39 0.89 10.18
CA VAL A 221 -14.57 1.47 8.84
C VAL A 221 -15.96 1.14 8.26
N ASN A 222 -16.45 -0.09 8.46
CA ASN A 222 -17.81 -0.46 8.07
C ASN A 222 -18.86 0.47 8.70
N GLU A 223 -18.76 0.70 10.01
CA GLU A 223 -19.74 1.49 10.75
C GLU A 223 -19.66 2.98 10.40
N VAL A 224 -18.45 3.50 10.22
CA VAL A 224 -18.20 4.87 9.72
C VAL A 224 -18.85 5.09 8.34
N LEU A 225 -18.71 4.13 7.42
CA LEU A 225 -19.34 4.20 6.09
C LEU A 225 -20.86 4.04 6.15
N LYS A 226 -21.39 3.16 7.01
CA LYS A 226 -22.83 2.95 7.19
C LYS A 226 -23.53 4.22 7.68
N ARG A 227 -22.91 4.91 8.62
CA ARG A 227 -23.46 6.15 9.22
C ARG A 227 -23.14 7.39 8.40
N GLY A 228 -22.31 7.27 7.36
CA GLY A 228 -22.00 8.36 6.45
C GLY A 228 -21.23 9.52 7.10
N ILE A 229 -20.36 9.21 8.07
CA ILE A 229 -19.56 10.23 8.78
C ILE A 229 -18.58 10.85 7.78
N ALA A 230 -18.84 12.09 7.38
CA ALA A 230 -18.01 12.81 6.42
C ALA A 230 -16.71 13.28 7.09
N CYS A 231 -15.57 12.83 6.56
CA CYS A 231 -14.29 13.40 6.95
C CYS A 231 -14.13 14.76 6.27
N SER A 232 -13.66 15.79 6.98
CA SER A 232 -13.31 17.06 6.32
C SER A 232 -12.21 16.83 5.28
N GLU A 233 -12.45 17.28 4.05
CA GLU A 233 -11.42 17.38 3.02
C GLU A 233 -10.48 18.52 3.44
N ASP A 234 -9.27 18.17 3.86
CA ASP A 234 -8.20 19.14 4.10
C ASP A 234 -7.73 19.65 2.73
N ASP A 235 -7.65 20.98 2.55
CA ASP A 235 -7.31 21.71 1.30
C ASP A 235 -5.86 21.48 0.81
N GLY A 236 -5.21 20.40 1.23
CA GLY A 236 -3.90 20.00 0.79
C GLY A 236 -3.95 19.14 -0.47
N GLU A 237 -3.49 19.69 -1.59
CA GLU A 237 -3.17 18.97 -2.82
C GLU A 237 -2.37 17.66 -2.53
N GLY A 238 -3.06 16.51 -2.52
CA GLY A 238 -2.38 15.22 -2.49
C GLY A 238 -3.16 14.07 -1.84
N GLN A 239 -4.11 13.48 -2.58
CA GLN A 239 -4.43 12.05 -2.55
C GLN A 239 -4.48 11.35 -1.17
N LYS A 240 -5.04 11.96 -0.13
CA LYS A 240 -5.37 11.24 1.11
C LYS A 240 -6.72 10.56 0.92
N GLY A 241 -6.68 9.28 0.54
CA GLY A 241 -7.89 8.44 0.52
C GLY A 241 -8.48 8.34 1.92
N GLY A 242 -9.81 8.30 2.03
CA GLY A 242 -10.53 8.27 3.29
C GLY A 242 -10.24 7.04 4.18
N PRO A 243 -11.04 6.80 5.23
CA PRO A 243 -10.79 5.74 6.21
C PRO A 243 -10.62 4.36 5.56
N THR A 244 -11.36 4.06 4.49
CA THR A 244 -11.24 2.78 3.78
C THR A 244 -9.89 2.67 3.08
N GLY A 245 -9.51 3.69 2.31
CA GLY A 245 -8.21 3.75 1.65
C GLY A 245 -7.05 3.58 2.61
N TYR A 246 -7.09 4.27 3.76
CA TYR A 246 -6.05 4.15 4.78
C TYR A 246 -5.92 2.73 5.35
N LEU A 247 -7.04 2.10 5.72
CA LEU A 247 -7.05 0.75 6.27
C LEU A 247 -6.49 -0.27 5.26
N VAL A 248 -6.91 -0.19 4.00
CA VAL A 248 -6.44 -1.04 2.91
C VAL A 248 -4.94 -0.83 2.67
N TRP A 249 -4.46 0.42 2.74
CA TRP A 249 -3.03 0.72 2.67
C TRP A 249 -2.26 0.08 3.83
N LYS A 250 -2.79 0.16 5.05
CA LYS A 250 -2.17 -0.45 6.23
C LYS A 250 -2.08 -1.97 6.11
N MET A 251 -3.12 -2.63 5.60
CA MET A 251 -3.10 -4.05 5.26
C MET A 251 -2.04 -4.40 4.21
N MET A 252 -1.93 -3.57 3.16
CA MET A 252 -0.93 -3.74 2.11
C MET A 252 0.49 -3.59 2.64
N VAL A 253 0.76 -2.66 3.55
CA VAL A 253 2.09 -2.47 4.18
C VAL A 253 2.47 -3.68 5.03
N ASP A 254 1.50 -4.28 5.74
CA ASP A 254 1.68 -5.52 6.49
C ASP A 254 1.88 -6.77 5.59
N GLY A 255 1.68 -6.64 4.28
CA GLY A 255 1.79 -7.74 3.32
C GLY A 255 0.53 -8.61 3.18
N ASN A 256 -0.59 -8.21 3.81
CA ASN A 256 -1.87 -8.92 3.72
C ASN A 256 -2.63 -8.47 2.47
N TYR A 257 -2.05 -8.70 1.29
CA TYR A 257 -2.54 -8.13 0.03
C TYR A 257 -3.91 -8.68 -0.39
N ARG A 258 -4.12 -10.00 -0.27
CA ARG A 258 -5.40 -10.63 -0.64
C ARG A 258 -6.55 -10.18 0.25
N ASP A 259 -6.31 -10.06 1.55
CA ASP A 259 -7.33 -9.60 2.49
C ASP A 259 -7.68 -8.13 2.23
N ALA A 260 -6.70 -7.31 1.86
CA ALA A 260 -6.92 -5.92 1.46
C ALA A 260 -7.82 -5.80 0.22
N VAL A 261 -7.64 -6.68 -0.78
CA VAL A 261 -8.48 -6.75 -1.98
C VAL A 261 -9.91 -7.16 -1.62
N LYS A 262 -10.05 -8.23 -0.83
CA LYS A 262 -11.36 -8.76 -0.42
C LYS A 262 -12.16 -7.76 0.40
N MET A 263 -11.52 -7.07 1.35
CA MET A 263 -12.17 -6.05 2.15
C MET A 263 -12.92 -5.02 1.29
N VAL A 264 -12.28 -4.46 0.25
CA VAL A 264 -12.93 -3.43 -0.60
C VAL A 264 -14.10 -4.02 -1.40
N ILE A 265 -13.97 -5.27 -1.83
CA ILE A 265 -15.05 -6.00 -2.51
C ILE A 265 -16.23 -6.19 -1.54
N ASP A 266 -15.97 -6.71 -0.34
CA ASP A 266 -16.99 -6.99 0.68
C ASP A 266 -17.72 -5.71 1.09
N LEU A 267 -17.01 -4.58 1.20
CA LEU A 267 -17.61 -3.27 1.47
C LEU A 267 -18.55 -2.83 0.34
N LYS A 268 -18.13 -2.97 -0.92
CA LYS A 268 -18.98 -2.60 -2.05
C LYS A 268 -20.19 -3.53 -2.20
N GLU A 269 -20.02 -4.83 -1.99
CA GLU A 269 -21.08 -5.83 -2.09
C GLU A 269 -22.09 -5.74 -0.93
N SER A 270 -21.67 -5.24 0.23
CA SER A 270 -22.57 -4.88 1.34
C SER A 270 -23.33 -3.56 1.12
N GLY A 271 -23.17 -2.93 -0.05
CA GLY A 271 -23.88 -1.70 -0.42
C GLY A 271 -23.25 -0.41 0.11
N LEU A 272 -22.07 -0.51 0.74
CA LEU A 272 -21.32 0.67 1.19
C LEU A 272 -20.60 1.32 0.00
N LYS A 273 -20.20 2.58 0.19
CA LYS A 273 -19.48 3.37 -0.82
C LYS A 273 -18.06 3.66 -0.35
N PRO A 274 -17.11 2.71 -0.54
CA PRO A 274 -15.69 2.98 -0.38
C PRO A 274 -15.25 4.20 -1.19
N GLU A 275 -14.21 4.89 -0.72
CA GLU A 275 -13.67 6.01 -1.49
C GLU A 275 -12.97 5.49 -2.77
N VAL A 276 -12.98 6.28 -3.84
CA VAL A 276 -12.44 5.85 -5.15
C VAL A 276 -10.97 5.41 -5.06
N TYR A 277 -10.20 6.07 -4.19
CA TYR A 277 -8.81 5.74 -3.92
C TYR A 277 -8.61 4.37 -3.23
N ALA A 278 -9.60 3.88 -2.46
CA ALA A 278 -9.54 2.57 -1.83
C ALA A 278 -9.48 1.44 -2.88
N TYR A 279 -10.27 1.53 -3.94
CA TYR A 279 -10.19 0.60 -5.08
C TYR A 279 -8.81 0.61 -5.73
N LEU A 280 -8.22 1.80 -5.86
CA LEU A 280 -6.89 1.97 -6.45
C LEU A 280 -5.79 1.31 -5.61
N ILE A 281 -5.85 1.44 -4.29
CA ILE A 281 -4.94 0.76 -3.36
C ILE A 281 -5.16 -0.74 -3.40
N ALA A 282 -6.41 -1.22 -3.40
CA ALA A 282 -6.73 -2.65 -3.50
C ALA A 282 -6.17 -3.26 -4.80
N MET A 283 -6.34 -2.60 -5.95
CA MET A 283 -5.72 -3.04 -7.20
C MET A 283 -4.17 -3.06 -7.11
N THR A 284 -3.57 -2.10 -6.40
CA THR A 284 -2.12 -2.09 -6.14
C THR A 284 -1.70 -3.29 -5.27
N ALA A 285 -2.52 -3.65 -4.28
CA ALA A 285 -2.32 -4.86 -3.47
C ALA A 285 -2.42 -6.13 -4.34
N ALA A 286 -3.38 -6.21 -5.26
CA ALA A 286 -3.49 -7.33 -6.21
C ALA A 286 -2.24 -7.48 -7.09
N VAL A 287 -1.67 -6.38 -7.60
CA VAL A 287 -0.38 -6.39 -8.34
C VAL A 287 0.75 -6.94 -7.47
N LYS A 288 0.84 -6.49 -6.20
CA LYS A 288 1.90 -6.96 -5.28
C LYS A 288 1.76 -8.45 -4.97
N GLU A 289 0.55 -8.94 -4.74
CA GLU A 289 0.25 -10.35 -4.52
C GLU A 289 0.67 -11.21 -5.72
N LEU A 290 0.30 -10.81 -6.95
CA LEU A 290 0.73 -11.50 -8.17
C LEU A 290 2.26 -11.51 -8.33
N LYS A 291 2.93 -10.42 -7.93
CA LYS A 291 4.39 -10.33 -7.98
C LYS A 291 5.06 -11.27 -6.98
N GLU A 292 4.54 -11.38 -5.76
CA GLU A 292 5.04 -12.33 -4.75
C GLU A 292 4.77 -13.77 -5.17
N LEU A 293 3.58 -14.07 -5.71
CA LEU A 293 3.27 -15.37 -6.31
C LEU A 293 4.28 -15.73 -7.41
N ALA A 294 4.57 -14.80 -8.33
CA ALA A 294 5.54 -15.02 -9.39
C ALA A 294 6.98 -15.23 -8.88
N LYS A 295 7.36 -14.61 -7.76
CA LYS A 295 8.66 -14.83 -7.10
C LYS A 295 8.72 -16.21 -6.43
N ALA A 296 7.67 -16.58 -5.71
CA ALA A 296 7.54 -17.88 -5.05
C ALA A 296 7.64 -19.03 -6.08
N LEU A 297 6.91 -18.93 -7.19
CA LEU A 297 6.94 -19.92 -8.27
C LEU A 297 8.33 -20.02 -8.93
N ARG A 298 9.04 -18.91 -9.10
CA ARG A 298 10.43 -18.93 -9.62
C ARG A 298 11.37 -19.65 -8.66
N LYS A 299 11.25 -19.41 -7.36
CA LYS A 299 12.04 -20.08 -6.33
C LYS A 299 11.75 -21.58 -6.31
N LEU A 300 10.48 -21.96 -6.41
CA LEU A 300 10.06 -23.36 -6.47
C LEU A 300 10.62 -24.09 -7.70
N LYS A 301 10.53 -23.48 -8.89
CA LYS A 301 11.14 -24.02 -10.12
C LYS A 301 12.66 -24.20 -10.01
N SER A 302 13.34 -23.33 -9.25
CA SER A 302 14.79 -23.47 -9.04
C SER A 302 15.13 -24.70 -8.18
N PHE A 303 14.31 -25.02 -7.17
CA PHE A 303 14.49 -26.21 -6.34
C PHE A 303 14.18 -27.51 -7.07
N SER A 304 13.20 -27.48 -7.98
CA SER A 304 12.91 -28.62 -8.84
C SER A 304 14.08 -28.92 -9.79
N ARG A 305 14.71 -27.88 -10.36
CA ARG A 305 15.91 -28.03 -11.21
C ARG A 305 17.15 -28.54 -10.46
N SER A 306 17.27 -28.27 -9.16
CA SER A 306 18.35 -28.78 -8.31
C SER A 306 18.06 -30.19 -7.76
N GLY A 307 16.93 -30.81 -8.12
CA GLY A 307 16.54 -32.15 -7.66
C GLY A 307 16.16 -32.20 -6.18
N THR A 308 15.96 -31.05 -5.53
CA THR A 308 15.70 -30.95 -4.08
C THR A 308 14.22 -31.14 -3.74
N VAL A 309 13.32 -30.85 -4.68
CA VAL A 309 11.87 -31.00 -4.54
C VAL A 309 11.32 -31.62 -5.82
N ALA A 310 10.34 -32.53 -5.69
CA ALA A 310 9.62 -33.08 -6.85
C ALA A 310 8.96 -31.95 -7.67
N GLU A 311 8.77 -32.18 -8.96
CA GLU A 311 8.03 -31.27 -9.82
C GLU A 311 6.60 -31.10 -9.28
N LEU A 312 6.00 -29.91 -9.46
CA LEU A 312 4.63 -29.67 -9.01
C LEU A 312 3.69 -30.67 -9.67
N ASP A 313 2.86 -31.34 -8.88
CA ASP A 313 1.80 -32.19 -9.42
C ASP A 313 0.75 -31.33 -10.18
N PRO A 314 -0.03 -31.95 -11.08
CA PRO A 314 -1.05 -31.24 -11.86
C PRO A 314 -2.09 -30.52 -11.01
N GLU A 315 -2.43 -31.05 -9.83
CA GLU A 315 -3.42 -30.46 -8.92
C GLU A 315 -2.93 -29.13 -8.35
N ASN A 316 -1.69 -29.07 -7.89
CA ASN A 316 -1.07 -27.86 -7.36
C ASN A 316 -0.87 -26.79 -8.44
N VAL A 317 -0.56 -27.20 -9.69
CA VAL A 317 -0.52 -26.25 -10.82
C VAL A 317 -1.90 -25.62 -11.03
N ASN A 318 -2.96 -26.42 -11.04
CA ASN A 318 -4.33 -25.93 -11.22
C ASN A 318 -4.76 -25.00 -10.07
N LEU A 319 -4.37 -25.29 -8.83
CA LEU A 319 -4.64 -24.41 -7.69
C LEU A 319 -3.98 -23.03 -7.83
N VAL A 320 -2.73 -22.99 -8.30
CA VAL A 320 -2.02 -21.73 -8.55
C VAL A 320 -2.68 -20.93 -9.67
N GLU A 321 -3.10 -21.59 -10.75
CA GLU A 321 -3.79 -20.94 -11.87
C GLU A 321 -5.17 -20.41 -11.48
N THR A 322 -5.92 -21.18 -10.68
CA THR A 322 -7.22 -20.75 -10.14
C THR A 322 -7.04 -19.52 -9.24
N TYR A 323 -6.10 -19.57 -8.30
CA TYR A 323 -5.79 -18.44 -7.42
C TYR A 323 -5.40 -17.17 -8.19
N GLN A 324 -4.53 -17.32 -9.19
CA GLN A 324 -4.12 -16.22 -10.05
C GLN A 324 -5.32 -15.65 -10.85
N SER A 325 -6.20 -16.51 -11.34
CA SER A 325 -7.38 -16.11 -12.12
C SER A 325 -8.40 -15.37 -11.26
N GLU A 326 -8.70 -15.86 -10.05
CA GLU A 326 -9.57 -15.18 -9.07
C GLU A 326 -9.06 -13.76 -8.78
N LEU A 327 -7.76 -13.63 -8.50
CA LEU A 327 -7.18 -12.33 -8.17
C LEU A 327 -7.22 -11.34 -9.35
N ILE A 328 -7.12 -11.84 -10.58
CA ILE A 328 -7.23 -11.02 -11.79
C ILE A 328 -8.68 -10.61 -12.03
N GLU A 329 -9.63 -11.50 -11.78
CA GLU A 329 -11.06 -11.20 -11.84
C GLU A 329 -11.45 -10.14 -10.79
N ASP A 330 -10.92 -10.26 -9.57
CA ASP A 330 -11.08 -9.25 -8.52
C ASP A 330 -10.57 -7.88 -8.98
N GLY A 331 -9.35 -7.82 -9.55
CA GLY A 331 -8.80 -6.57 -10.08
C GLY A 331 -9.64 -5.99 -11.23
N ALA A 332 -10.15 -6.84 -12.12
CA ALA A 332 -11.04 -6.43 -13.20
C ALA A 332 -12.39 -5.92 -12.66
N ARG A 333 -12.94 -6.54 -11.62
CA ARG A 333 -14.15 -6.11 -10.93
C ARG A 333 -13.95 -4.73 -10.28
N LEU A 334 -12.88 -4.55 -9.51
CA LEU A 334 -12.51 -3.25 -8.93
C LEU A 334 -12.37 -2.17 -9.99
N SER A 335 -11.75 -2.49 -11.14
CA SER A 335 -11.57 -1.53 -12.23
C SER A 335 -12.90 -1.06 -12.83
N ARG A 336 -13.87 -1.96 -13.00
CA ARG A 336 -15.19 -1.61 -13.53
C ARG A 336 -15.92 -0.66 -12.61
N TRP A 337 -15.90 -0.91 -11.30
CA TRP A 337 -16.51 -0.02 -10.32
C TRP A 337 -15.93 1.40 -10.36
N VAL A 338 -14.60 1.55 -10.49
CA VAL A 338 -13.98 2.89 -10.60
C VAL A 338 -14.38 3.61 -11.89
N ILE A 339 -14.53 2.88 -13.00
CA ILE A 339 -14.93 3.45 -14.29
C ILE A 339 -16.42 3.84 -14.28
N GLU A 340 -17.28 2.99 -13.71
CA GLU A 340 -18.73 3.23 -13.57
C GLU A 340 -19.02 4.44 -12.68
N GLU A 341 -18.22 4.68 -11.64
CA GLU A 341 -18.31 5.85 -10.77
C GLU A 341 -17.85 7.17 -11.44
N GLY A 342 -17.50 7.15 -12.73
CA GLY A 342 -17.27 8.35 -13.52
C GLY A 342 -15.98 9.11 -13.20
N SER A 343 -15.06 8.48 -12.46
CA SER A 343 -13.80 9.10 -12.03
C SER A 343 -12.77 9.18 -13.18
N SER A 344 -12.96 10.14 -14.08
CA SER A 344 -12.13 10.36 -15.28
C SER A 344 -10.65 10.59 -14.95
N SER A 345 -10.35 11.23 -13.82
CA SER A 345 -8.98 11.50 -13.35
C SER A 345 -8.18 10.22 -13.04
N LEU A 346 -8.87 9.15 -12.59
CA LEU A 346 -8.25 7.90 -12.14
C LEU A 346 -8.21 6.81 -13.20
N SER A 347 -8.96 6.96 -14.30
CA SER A 347 -9.07 5.95 -15.37
C SER A 347 -7.70 5.45 -15.87
N GLY A 348 -6.75 6.36 -16.11
CA GLY A 348 -5.43 5.93 -16.55
C GLY A 348 -4.63 5.15 -15.49
N ALA A 349 -4.79 5.49 -14.21
CA ALA A 349 -4.12 4.79 -13.11
C ALA A 349 -4.71 3.37 -12.90
N VAL A 350 -5.99 3.19 -13.23
CA VAL A 350 -6.69 1.90 -13.25
C VAL A 350 -6.17 1.01 -14.37
N HIS A 351 -6.09 1.53 -15.60
CA HIS A 351 -5.57 0.76 -16.73
C HIS A 351 -4.10 0.37 -16.55
N GLU A 352 -3.27 1.25 -15.98
CA GLU A 352 -1.88 0.93 -15.63
C GLU A 352 -1.80 -0.24 -14.63
N ARG A 353 -2.67 -0.27 -13.62
CA ARG A 353 -2.74 -1.37 -12.65
C ARG A 353 -3.20 -2.67 -13.30
N LEU A 354 -4.24 -2.64 -14.13
CA LEU A 354 -4.68 -3.83 -14.88
C LEU A 354 -3.56 -4.37 -15.77
N LEU A 355 -2.87 -3.49 -16.49
CA LEU A 355 -1.71 -3.87 -17.30
C LEU A 355 -0.63 -4.56 -16.46
N ALA A 356 -0.27 -3.96 -15.31
CA ALA A 356 0.70 -4.54 -14.38
C ALA A 356 0.24 -5.91 -13.84
N MET A 357 -1.06 -6.09 -13.56
CA MET A 357 -1.63 -7.38 -13.14
C MET A 357 -1.47 -8.44 -14.23
N TYR A 358 -1.90 -8.16 -15.46
CA TYR A 358 -1.78 -9.10 -16.58
C TYR A 358 -0.32 -9.44 -16.89
N ILE A 359 0.58 -8.47 -16.80
CA ILE A 359 2.02 -8.68 -16.94
C ILE A 359 2.55 -9.63 -15.85
N CYS A 360 2.24 -9.38 -14.57
CA CYS A 360 2.69 -10.25 -13.47
C CYS A 360 2.15 -11.67 -13.62
N ALA A 361 0.94 -11.81 -14.17
CA ALA A 361 0.31 -13.09 -14.45
C ALA A 361 0.81 -13.78 -15.74
N GLY A 362 1.56 -13.07 -16.59
CA GLY A 362 1.99 -13.57 -17.90
C GLY A 362 0.82 -13.77 -18.88
N ARG A 363 -0.25 -12.98 -18.76
CA ARG A 363 -1.44 -13.00 -19.63
C ARG A 363 -1.22 -12.02 -20.79
N GLY A 364 -0.57 -12.48 -21.86
CA GLY A 364 -0.06 -11.63 -22.94
C GLY A 364 -1.16 -10.92 -23.73
N VAL A 365 -2.14 -11.68 -24.22
CA VAL A 365 -3.29 -11.16 -24.98
C VAL A 365 -4.05 -10.09 -24.18
N GLU A 366 -4.34 -10.31 -22.90
CA GLU A 366 -5.06 -9.33 -22.10
C GLU A 366 -4.22 -8.10 -21.76
N ALA A 367 -2.92 -8.27 -21.53
CA ALA A 367 -2.00 -7.15 -21.35
C ALA A 367 -1.92 -6.29 -22.63
N GLU A 368 -1.86 -6.94 -23.80
CA GLU A 368 -1.89 -6.27 -25.09
C GLU A 368 -3.20 -5.52 -25.31
N ARG A 369 -4.34 -6.10 -24.94
CA ARG A 369 -5.64 -5.39 -24.95
C ARG A 369 -5.60 -4.15 -24.07
N GLN A 370 -5.05 -4.24 -22.85
CA GLN A 370 -4.97 -3.08 -21.95
C GLN A 370 -4.07 -1.96 -22.49
N LEU A 371 -3.01 -2.27 -23.24
CA LEU A 371 -2.21 -1.24 -23.92
C LEU A 371 -3.06 -0.44 -24.93
N TRP A 372 -4.01 -1.08 -25.61
CA TRP A 372 -4.96 -0.41 -26.48
C TRP A 372 -5.98 0.42 -25.71
N GLU A 373 -6.55 -0.12 -24.64
CA GLU A 373 -7.51 0.62 -23.79
C GLU A 373 -6.87 1.91 -23.23
N MET A 374 -5.61 1.84 -22.76
CA MET A 374 -4.86 3.03 -22.31
C MET A 374 -4.80 4.09 -23.41
N LYS A 375 -4.48 3.66 -24.64
CA LYS A 375 -4.37 4.56 -25.80
C LYS A 375 -5.71 5.21 -26.15
N LEU A 376 -6.83 4.49 -26.02
CA LEU A 376 -8.18 5.04 -26.24
C LEU A 376 -8.52 6.14 -25.23
N VAL A 377 -8.05 6.02 -23.99
CA VAL A 377 -8.22 7.04 -22.94
C VAL A 377 -7.15 8.15 -23.05
N GLY A 378 -6.32 8.16 -24.09
CA GLY A 378 -5.30 9.18 -24.31
C GLY A 378 -4.09 9.07 -23.37
N LYS A 379 -3.90 7.93 -22.71
CA LYS A 379 -2.69 7.65 -21.92
C LYS A 379 -1.79 6.68 -22.67
N GLU A 380 -0.49 6.96 -22.70
CA GLU A 380 0.48 6.08 -23.32
C GLU A 380 1.29 5.33 -22.26
N ALA A 381 1.34 4.01 -22.37
CA ALA A 381 2.19 3.18 -21.52
C ALA A 381 3.67 3.38 -21.90
N ASP A 382 4.55 3.25 -20.91
CA ASP A 382 5.99 3.26 -21.14
C ASP A 382 6.40 2.17 -22.14
N GLY A 383 7.39 2.47 -22.98
CA GLY A 383 7.91 1.52 -23.97
C GLY A 383 8.39 0.22 -23.34
N ASP A 384 8.91 0.28 -22.11
CA ASP A 384 9.41 -0.92 -21.42
C ASP A 384 8.28 -1.88 -21.03
N LEU A 385 7.07 -1.36 -20.81
CA LEU A 385 5.86 -2.19 -20.63
C LEU A 385 5.47 -2.87 -21.94
N TYR A 386 5.55 -2.16 -23.09
CA TYR A 386 5.34 -2.77 -24.41
C TYR A 386 6.32 -3.92 -24.67
N ASP A 387 7.60 -3.72 -24.39
CA ASP A 387 8.63 -4.75 -24.55
C ASP A 387 8.34 -5.98 -23.66
N MET A 388 7.85 -5.75 -22.44
CA MET A 388 7.49 -6.82 -21.52
C MET A 388 6.28 -7.60 -22.01
N VAL A 389 5.22 -6.93 -22.48
CA VAL A 389 4.04 -7.57 -23.06
C VAL A 389 4.42 -8.37 -24.31
N LEU A 390 5.27 -7.81 -25.18
CA LEU A 390 5.78 -8.49 -26.36
C LEU A 390 6.51 -9.80 -26.00
N ALA A 391 7.39 -9.75 -25.00
CA ALA A 391 8.11 -10.93 -24.53
C ALA A 391 7.18 -11.98 -23.91
N ILE A 392 6.12 -11.57 -23.19
CA ILE A 392 5.11 -12.48 -22.64
C ILE A 392 4.34 -13.17 -23.77
N CYS A 393 3.83 -12.41 -24.74
CA CYS A 393 3.11 -12.95 -25.91
C CYS A 393 3.98 -13.97 -26.67
N ALA A 394 5.25 -13.64 -26.89
CA ALA A 394 6.21 -14.53 -27.53
C ALA A 394 6.48 -15.81 -26.71
N SER A 395 6.51 -15.72 -25.38
CA SER A 395 6.69 -16.90 -24.53
C SER A 395 5.51 -17.88 -24.55
N LYS A 396 4.36 -17.45 -25.08
CA LYS A 396 3.16 -18.27 -25.28
C LYS A 396 2.83 -18.49 -26.76
N ASN A 397 3.66 -17.99 -27.68
CA ASN A 397 3.45 -18.00 -29.13
C ASN A 397 2.11 -17.40 -29.59
N GLU A 398 1.71 -16.29 -28.98
CA GLU A 398 0.48 -15.56 -29.31
C GLU A 398 0.69 -14.69 -30.56
N SER A 399 0.79 -15.33 -31.72
CA SER A 399 1.19 -14.72 -33.00
C SER A 399 0.39 -13.47 -33.40
N THR A 400 -0.92 -13.45 -33.14
CA THR A 400 -1.80 -12.31 -33.45
C THR A 400 -1.51 -11.07 -32.60
N ALA A 401 -1.23 -11.25 -31.32
CA ALA A 401 -0.83 -10.16 -30.42
C ALA A 401 0.58 -9.66 -30.79
N ILE A 402 1.50 -10.58 -31.07
CA ILE A 402 2.87 -10.26 -31.50
C ILE A 402 2.84 -9.44 -32.79
N ALA A 403 2.05 -9.83 -33.80
CA ALA A 403 1.94 -9.09 -35.06
C ALA A 403 1.45 -7.65 -34.85
N ARG A 404 0.44 -7.46 -33.99
CA ARG A 404 -0.09 -6.12 -33.68
C ARG A 404 0.94 -5.25 -32.96
N LEU A 405 1.67 -5.82 -31.99
CA LEU A 405 2.73 -5.13 -31.26
C LEU A 405 3.95 -4.80 -32.13
N LEU A 406 4.27 -5.65 -33.12
CA LEU A 406 5.38 -5.45 -34.05
C LEU A 406 5.17 -4.24 -34.97
N SER A 407 3.92 -3.90 -35.33
CA SER A 407 3.65 -2.73 -36.18
C SER A 407 4.18 -1.42 -35.58
N ARG A 408 4.18 -1.31 -34.24
CA ARG A 408 4.77 -0.18 -33.52
C ARG A 408 6.29 -0.13 -33.65
N ILE A 409 6.95 -1.28 -33.71
CA ILE A 409 8.42 -1.40 -33.72
C ILE A 409 9.02 -0.94 -35.04
N GLU A 410 8.29 -1.06 -36.15
CA GLU A 410 8.78 -0.70 -37.48
C GLU A 410 9.13 0.79 -37.63
N VAL A 411 8.43 1.66 -36.90
CA VAL A 411 8.59 3.12 -36.94
C VAL A 411 9.58 3.63 -35.88
N MET A 412 10.15 2.74 -35.05
CA MET A 412 11.07 3.13 -33.97
C MET A 412 12.50 3.42 -34.47
N SER A 413 13.25 4.18 -33.68
CA SER A 413 14.70 4.31 -33.87
C SER A 413 15.41 2.96 -33.79
N SER A 414 16.55 2.83 -34.46
CA SER A 414 17.33 1.58 -34.53
C SER A 414 17.69 1.01 -33.14
N LEU A 415 18.05 1.89 -32.20
CA LEU A 415 18.37 1.50 -30.82
C LEU A 415 17.16 0.89 -30.11
N ARG A 416 16.00 1.53 -30.23
CA ARG A 416 14.77 1.05 -29.57
C ARG A 416 14.25 -0.22 -30.24
N LYS A 417 14.31 -0.29 -31.56
CA LYS A 417 14.02 -1.50 -32.34
C LYS A 417 14.90 -2.68 -31.92
N LYS A 418 16.21 -2.47 -31.73
CA LYS A 418 17.12 -3.50 -31.20
C LYS A 418 16.64 -4.00 -29.84
N LYS A 419 16.34 -3.09 -28.90
CA LYS A 419 15.86 -3.45 -27.56
C LYS A 419 14.59 -4.31 -27.62
N SER A 420 13.58 -3.88 -28.37
CA SER A 420 12.31 -4.60 -28.50
C SER A 420 12.46 -5.97 -29.16
N LEU A 421 13.28 -6.09 -30.21
CA LEU A 421 13.56 -7.38 -30.86
C LEU A 421 14.34 -8.34 -29.94
N SER A 422 15.27 -7.83 -29.11
CA SER A 422 15.92 -8.63 -28.08
C SER A 422 14.93 -9.17 -27.04
N TRP A 423 13.95 -8.36 -26.60
CA TRP A 423 12.89 -8.82 -25.70
C TRP A 423 12.00 -9.88 -26.35
N LEU A 424 11.61 -9.69 -27.62
CA LEU A 424 10.86 -10.67 -28.39
C LEU A 424 11.60 -12.01 -28.49
N LEU A 425 12.89 -11.98 -28.85
CA LEU A 425 13.76 -13.15 -28.93
C LEU A 425 13.85 -13.87 -27.58
N ARG A 426 14.11 -13.14 -26.49
CA ARG A 426 14.17 -13.72 -25.14
C ARG A 426 12.84 -14.33 -24.71
N GLY A 427 11.72 -13.72 -25.11
CA GLY A 427 10.37 -14.25 -24.90
C GLY A 427 10.18 -15.62 -25.56
N TYR A 428 10.50 -15.72 -26.85
CA TYR A 428 10.45 -16.99 -27.58
C TYR A 428 11.39 -18.05 -26.99
N VAL A 429 12.61 -17.69 -26.64
CA VAL A 429 13.56 -18.59 -25.96
C VAL A 429 12.99 -19.11 -24.64
N LYS A 430 12.33 -18.25 -23.85
CA LYS A 430 11.69 -18.61 -22.58
C LYS A 430 10.50 -19.55 -22.79
N GLY A 431 9.72 -19.34 -23.85
CA GLY A 431 8.59 -20.20 -24.22
C GLY A 431 9.00 -21.52 -24.86
N GLY A 432 10.27 -21.68 -25.22
CA GLY A 432 10.73 -22.85 -25.97
C GLY A 432 10.25 -22.82 -27.42
N TYR A 433 10.26 -21.65 -28.07
CA TYR A 433 9.94 -21.41 -29.48
C TYR A 433 11.21 -20.92 -30.21
N TYR A 434 12.18 -21.81 -30.40
CA TYR A 434 13.55 -21.52 -30.80
C TYR A 434 13.66 -21.27 -32.31
N ASP A 435 12.77 -21.85 -33.11
CA ASP A 435 12.70 -21.58 -34.55
C ASP A 435 12.28 -20.13 -34.78
N GLU A 436 11.20 -19.69 -34.11
CA GLU A 436 10.74 -18.31 -34.11
C GLU A 436 11.81 -17.36 -33.56
N ALA A 437 12.52 -17.76 -32.50
CA ALA A 437 13.65 -16.99 -31.98
C ALA A 437 14.80 -16.86 -33.01
N GLY A 438 15.05 -17.91 -33.80
CA GLY A 438 16.02 -17.92 -34.90
C GLY A 438 15.61 -17.00 -36.06
N GLU A 439 14.32 -16.92 -36.38
CA GLU A 439 13.79 -15.96 -37.35
C GLU A 439 13.93 -14.52 -36.87
N VAL A 440 13.66 -14.24 -35.58
CA VAL A 440 13.89 -12.91 -35.01
C VAL A 440 15.36 -12.53 -35.05
N LEU A 441 16.26 -13.47 -34.71
CA LEU A 441 17.71 -13.28 -34.81
C LEU A 441 18.11 -12.94 -36.25
N THR A 442 17.58 -13.66 -37.24
CA THR A 442 17.83 -13.40 -38.66
C THR A 442 17.34 -12.02 -39.06
N ARG A 443 16.11 -11.65 -38.67
CA ARG A 443 15.53 -10.32 -38.91
C ARG A 443 16.37 -9.18 -38.33
N MET A 444 16.94 -9.37 -37.14
CA MET A 444 17.85 -8.40 -36.54
C MET A 444 19.08 -8.19 -37.43
N LEU A 445 19.73 -9.28 -37.88
CA LEU A 445 20.89 -9.21 -38.77
C LEU A 445 20.56 -8.55 -40.11
N ASP A 446 19.42 -8.91 -40.72
CA ASP A 446 18.96 -8.33 -41.98
C ASP A 446 18.69 -6.82 -41.85
N SER A 447 18.30 -6.37 -40.66
CA SER A 447 18.10 -4.94 -40.33
C SER A 447 19.39 -4.22 -39.91
N GLY A 448 20.56 -4.87 -40.01
CA GLY A 448 21.84 -4.31 -39.56
C GLY A 448 21.99 -4.22 -38.03
N LEU A 449 21.14 -4.90 -37.26
CA LEU A 449 21.14 -4.89 -35.80
C LEU A 449 21.85 -6.13 -35.27
N CYS A 450 22.94 -5.95 -34.53
CA CYS A 450 23.68 -7.07 -33.95
C CYS A 450 23.01 -7.61 -32.68
N PRO A 451 22.59 -8.89 -32.65
CA PRO A 451 22.06 -9.54 -31.45
C PRO A 451 23.14 -9.73 -30.38
N ASP A 452 22.75 -9.59 -29.11
CA ASP A 452 23.69 -9.72 -28.00
C ASP A 452 24.26 -11.16 -27.91
N TYR A 453 25.47 -11.30 -27.36
CA TYR A 453 26.16 -12.60 -27.29
C TYR A 453 25.32 -13.67 -26.56
N LEU A 454 24.73 -13.32 -25.42
CA LEU A 454 23.91 -14.26 -24.65
C LEU A 454 22.65 -14.68 -25.40
N ASP A 455 22.04 -13.78 -26.18
CA ASP A 455 20.86 -14.06 -26.99
C ASP A 455 21.21 -15.07 -28.10
N ARG A 456 22.34 -14.86 -28.80
CA ARG A 456 22.86 -15.80 -29.80
C ARG A 456 23.10 -17.19 -29.21
N VAL A 457 23.80 -17.26 -28.08
CA VAL A 457 24.11 -18.53 -27.40
C VAL A 457 22.83 -19.24 -26.99
N ALA A 458 21.86 -18.54 -26.40
CA ALA A 458 20.61 -19.12 -25.94
C ALA A 458 19.78 -19.72 -27.10
N VAL A 459 19.69 -19.01 -28.23
CA VAL A 459 19.02 -19.52 -29.43
C VAL A 459 19.74 -20.75 -29.98
N MET A 460 21.06 -20.69 -30.19
CA MET A 460 21.82 -21.84 -30.71
C MET A 460 21.70 -23.07 -29.82
N GLN A 461 21.82 -22.90 -28.50
CA GLN A 461 21.67 -24.01 -27.55
C GLN A 461 20.25 -24.57 -27.55
N GLY A 462 19.24 -23.70 -27.66
CA GLY A 462 17.84 -24.09 -27.73
C GLY A 462 17.55 -24.93 -28.98
N VAL A 463 17.89 -24.41 -30.16
CA VAL A 463 17.69 -25.12 -31.44
C VAL A 463 18.45 -26.45 -31.41
N ARG A 464 19.70 -26.46 -30.94
CA ARG A 464 20.51 -27.69 -30.84
C ARG A 464 19.85 -28.77 -29.96
N LYS A 465 19.29 -28.39 -28.81
CA LYS A 465 18.65 -29.35 -27.88
C LYS A 465 17.42 -30.02 -28.48
N ARG A 466 16.78 -29.39 -29.46
CA ARG A 466 15.60 -29.92 -30.15
C ARG A 466 15.91 -30.88 -31.30
N ILE A 467 17.17 -31.01 -31.70
CA ILE A 467 17.56 -31.91 -32.79
C ILE A 467 17.34 -33.36 -32.34
N HIS A 468 16.15 -33.90 -32.64
CA HIS A 468 15.81 -35.30 -32.44
C HIS A 468 15.70 -36.03 -33.79
N LYS A 469 15.38 -35.31 -34.87
CA LYS A 469 15.31 -35.82 -36.25
C LYS A 469 16.14 -34.96 -37.21
N TRP A 470 16.37 -35.46 -38.42
CA TRP A 470 17.16 -34.78 -39.47
C TRP A 470 16.52 -33.49 -39.97
N GLU A 471 15.20 -33.42 -40.03
CA GLU A 471 14.45 -32.23 -40.48
C GLU A 471 14.68 -31.02 -39.55
N ASP A 472 14.96 -31.27 -38.26
CA ASP A 472 15.24 -30.23 -37.25
C ASP A 472 16.67 -29.65 -37.37
N VAL A 473 17.55 -30.31 -38.13
CA VAL A 473 18.94 -29.87 -38.32
C VAL A 473 19.01 -28.62 -39.20
N GLU A 474 18.07 -28.47 -40.13
CA GLU A 474 18.08 -27.36 -41.08
C GLU A 474 17.94 -26.00 -40.37
N SER A 475 17.05 -25.90 -39.36
CA SER A 475 16.92 -24.70 -38.52
C SER A 475 18.25 -24.33 -37.84
N TYR A 476 18.97 -25.33 -37.32
CA TYR A 476 20.27 -25.11 -36.69
C TYR A 476 21.32 -24.63 -37.69
N LEU A 477 21.41 -25.27 -38.85
CA LEU A 477 22.34 -24.88 -39.90
C LEU A 477 22.04 -23.49 -40.44
N LYS A 478 20.75 -23.13 -40.60
CA LYS A 478 20.31 -21.80 -41.03
C LYS A 478 20.82 -20.73 -40.07
N VAL A 479 20.58 -20.90 -38.76
CA VAL A 479 21.04 -19.95 -37.74
C VAL A 479 22.57 -19.85 -37.71
N CYS A 480 23.29 -20.99 -37.73
CA CYS A 480 24.75 -20.99 -37.78
C CYS A 480 25.29 -20.26 -39.02
N LYS A 481 24.72 -20.53 -40.21
CA LYS A 481 25.12 -19.87 -41.44
C LYS A 481 24.92 -18.35 -41.36
N ARG A 482 23.74 -17.88 -40.92
CA ARG A 482 23.48 -16.42 -40.79
C ARG A 482 24.44 -15.75 -39.80
N LEU A 483 24.78 -16.42 -38.70
CA LEU A 483 25.77 -15.91 -37.75
C LEU A 483 27.20 -15.93 -38.31
N SER A 484 27.56 -16.95 -39.10
CA SER A 484 28.87 -17.04 -39.79
C SER A 484 29.01 -15.94 -40.84
N ASP A 485 27.98 -15.73 -41.67
CA ASP A 485 27.92 -14.65 -42.67
C ASP A 485 28.12 -13.27 -42.03
N ALA A 486 27.60 -13.08 -40.81
CA ALA A 486 27.74 -11.85 -40.03
C ALA A 486 29.06 -11.76 -39.23
N SER A 487 29.98 -12.72 -39.37
CA SER A 487 31.22 -12.84 -38.59
C SER A 487 31.00 -12.86 -37.06
N LEU A 488 29.86 -13.38 -36.63
CA LEU A 488 29.44 -13.42 -35.22
C LEU A 488 29.77 -14.75 -34.53
N ILE A 489 30.12 -15.78 -35.30
CA ILE A 489 30.68 -17.04 -34.82
C ILE A 489 31.91 -17.38 -35.67
N GLY A 490 32.86 -18.11 -35.08
CA GLY A 490 33.99 -18.66 -35.84
C GLY A 490 33.55 -19.80 -36.77
N PRO A 491 34.46 -20.30 -37.63
CA PRO A 491 34.19 -21.43 -38.52
C PRO A 491 33.59 -22.61 -37.73
N ALA A 492 32.39 -23.04 -38.09
CA ALA A 492 31.64 -24.01 -37.32
C ALA A 492 31.63 -25.36 -38.05
N LEU A 493 32.30 -26.35 -37.46
CA LEU A 493 32.26 -27.72 -37.98
C LEU A 493 31.08 -28.47 -37.34
N VAL A 494 30.04 -28.71 -38.12
CA VAL A 494 28.85 -29.44 -37.67
C VAL A 494 29.07 -30.93 -37.95
N TYR A 495 29.15 -31.71 -36.87
CA TYR A 495 29.19 -33.18 -36.91
C TYR A 495 27.78 -33.72 -36.67
N LEU A 496 27.25 -34.48 -37.63
CA LEU A 496 25.99 -35.20 -37.48
C LEU A 496 26.22 -36.71 -37.63
N TYR A 497 25.71 -37.48 -36.67
CA TYR A 497 25.76 -38.94 -36.73
C TYR A 497 24.39 -39.52 -37.05
N VAL A 498 24.28 -40.19 -38.20
CA VAL A 498 23.06 -40.85 -38.65
C VAL A 498 23.09 -42.31 -38.20
N LYS A 499 22.54 -42.58 -37.03
CA LYS A 499 22.54 -43.92 -36.42
C LYS A 499 21.96 -45.01 -37.33
N LYS A 500 20.89 -44.70 -38.10
CA LYS A 500 20.24 -45.64 -39.03
C LYS A 500 21.17 -46.14 -40.14
N HIS A 501 22.13 -45.32 -40.55
CA HIS A 501 23.04 -45.60 -41.67
C HIS A 501 24.50 -45.73 -41.23
N LYS A 502 24.78 -45.65 -39.92
CA LYS A 502 26.13 -45.58 -39.35
C LYS A 502 27.02 -44.53 -40.06
N LEU A 503 26.42 -43.42 -40.51
CA LEU A 503 27.06 -42.42 -41.34
C LEU A 503 27.39 -41.16 -40.52
N TRP A 504 28.58 -40.61 -40.71
CA TRP A 504 28.96 -39.30 -40.20
C TRP A 504 28.88 -38.27 -41.31
N ILE A 505 28.18 -37.17 -41.07
CA ILE A 505 28.16 -36.01 -41.96
C ILE A 505 28.91 -34.88 -41.27
N MET A 506 29.97 -34.41 -41.93
CA MET A 506 30.77 -33.27 -41.51
C MET A 506 30.49 -32.12 -42.48
N LYS A 507 29.96 -31.01 -41.97
CA LYS A 507 29.74 -29.80 -42.76
C LYS A 507 30.47 -28.64 -42.11
N MET A 508 31.35 -28.01 -42.88
CA MET A 508 31.96 -26.73 -42.53
C MET A 508 31.01 -25.61 -42.91
N LEU A 509 30.80 -24.66 -41.99
CA LEU A 509 30.00 -23.44 -42.15
C LEU A 509 30.84 -22.19 -41.87
#